data_AF-A0A0Q9RNY8-F1
#
_entry.id   AF-A0A0Q9RNY8-F1
#
_cell.length_a   1.000
_cell.length_b   1.000
_cell.length_c   1.000
_cell.angle_alpha   90.00
_cell.angle_beta   90.00
_cell.angle_gamma   90.00
#
_symmetry.space_group_name_H-M   'P 1'
#
loop_
_entity.id
_entity.type
_entity.pdbx_description
1 polymer ?
#
loop_
_entity_poly.entity_id
_entity_poly.type
_entity_poly.pdbx_seq_one_letter_code
_entity_poly.pdbx_strand_id
1 'polypeptide(L)'
;MESVPTENGPFFHGTKADAPERIYQVEPTGFFEDDPNLTNTRFKGNPTRSYRTSEPIRVVSEVTDWEPHAPEVLQHMRGHLAELERQGIEAINE
;
A
#
# COMPACT_ATOMS: atom_id res chain seq x y z
N MET A 1 12.94 24.68 18.85
CA MET A 1 13.08 24.12 17.49
C MET A 1 12.54 22.71 17.60
N GLU A 2 11.23 22.55 17.39
CA GLU A 2 10.56 21.25 17.49
C GLU A 2 10.72 20.50 16.18
N SER A 3 11.32 19.31 16.29
CA SER A 3 11.52 18.36 15.22
C SER A 3 10.18 17.75 14.83
N VAL A 4 9.70 18.01 13.62
CA VAL A 4 8.51 17.35 13.07
C VAL A 4 8.92 15.93 12.65
N PRO A 5 8.25 14.86 13.12
CA PRO A 5 8.55 13.51 12.67
C PRO A 5 8.01 13.29 11.26
N THR A 6 8.89 12.96 10.31
CA THR A 6 8.51 12.46 8.98
C THR A 6 8.00 11.03 9.10
N GLU A 7 6.71 10.87 9.40
CA GLU A 7 6.02 9.57 9.41
C GLU A 7 5.51 9.16 8.01
N ASN A 8 6.33 9.38 6.98
CA ASN A 8 6.04 8.91 5.62
C ASN A 8 6.81 7.60 5.40
N GLY A 9 6.24 6.48 5.88
CA GLY A 9 6.73 5.15 5.51
C GLY A 9 6.45 4.86 4.02
N PRO A 10 7.31 4.10 3.34
CA PRO A 10 7.14 3.81 1.92
C PRO A 10 5.92 2.89 1.68
N PHE A 11 5.10 3.22 0.67
CA PHE A 11 3.90 2.47 0.30
C PHE A 11 4.27 1.14 -0.37
N PHE A 12 3.78 0.03 0.17
CA PHE A 12 4.02 -1.31 -0.35
C PHE A 12 3.02 -1.66 -1.47
N HIS A 13 3.52 -2.00 -2.66
CA HIS A 13 2.72 -2.62 -3.71
C HIS A 13 3.07 -4.11 -3.80
N GLY A 14 2.20 -4.99 -3.28
CA GLY A 14 2.39 -6.42 -3.36
C GLY A 14 2.21 -6.92 -4.79
N THR A 15 3.26 -7.42 -5.42
CA THR A 15 3.16 -8.03 -6.75
C THR A 15 2.70 -9.48 -6.65
N LYS A 16 1.78 -9.91 -7.52
CA LYS A 16 1.32 -11.31 -7.64
C LYS A 16 2.41 -12.26 -8.20
N ALA A 17 3.52 -11.72 -8.70
CA ALA A 17 4.64 -12.47 -9.24
C ALA A 17 5.70 -12.79 -8.17
N ASP A 18 6.49 -13.86 -8.38
CA ASP A 18 7.68 -14.23 -7.59
C ASP A 18 8.87 -13.24 -7.76
N ALA A 19 8.57 -11.98 -8.05
CA ALA A 19 9.56 -10.93 -8.13
C ALA A 19 9.92 -10.43 -6.72
N PRO A 20 11.17 -9.98 -6.50
CA PRO A 20 11.53 -9.26 -5.28
C PRO A 20 10.60 -8.06 -5.07
N GLU A 21 10.26 -7.81 -3.81
CA GLU A 21 9.44 -6.67 -3.40
C GLU A 21 10.17 -5.36 -3.76
N ARG A 22 9.42 -4.39 -4.28
CA ARG A 22 9.96 -3.09 -4.74
C ARG A 22 9.03 -1.97 -4.32
N ILE A 23 9.62 -0.85 -3.94
CA ILE A 23 8.88 0.37 -3.61
C ILE A 23 9.34 1.49 -4.52
N TYR A 24 8.38 2.15 -5.16
CA TYR A 24 8.63 3.26 -6.06
C TYR A 24 8.08 4.56 -5.48
N GLN A 25 8.86 5.63 -5.61
CA GLN A 25 8.33 6.98 -5.46
C GLN A 25 7.71 7.38 -6.80
N VAL A 26 6.46 7.84 -6.75
CA VAL A 26 5.67 8.15 -7.94
C VAL A 26 5.05 9.54 -7.83
N GLU A 27 4.81 10.15 -8.98
CA GLU A 27 4.04 11.37 -9.12
C GLU A 27 2.76 11.08 -9.91
N PRO A 28 1.57 11.46 -9.39
CA PRO A 28 0.34 11.37 -10.16
C PRO A 28 0.38 12.37 -11.31
N THR A 29 -0.03 11.94 -12.50
CA THR A 29 -0.13 12.86 -13.65
C THR A 29 -1.52 13.48 -13.80
N GLY A 30 -2.48 13.03 -13.00
CA GLY A 30 -3.86 13.48 -13.01
C GLY A 30 -4.52 13.35 -11.64
N PHE A 31 -5.86 13.25 -11.65
CA PHE A 31 -6.66 13.17 -10.43
C PHE A 31 -6.41 11.86 -9.67
N PHE A 32 -6.38 11.93 -8.34
CA PHE A 32 -6.35 10.77 -7.46
C PHE A 32 -7.32 10.99 -6.30
N GLU A 33 -7.80 9.90 -5.73
CA GLU A 33 -8.76 9.89 -4.62
C GLU A 33 -8.34 8.91 -3.53
N ASP A 34 -8.97 9.03 -2.35
CA ASP A 34 -8.78 8.08 -1.25
C ASP A 34 -9.18 6.65 -1.68
N ASP A 35 -8.38 5.65 -1.28
CA ASP A 35 -8.68 4.26 -1.58
C ASP A 35 -9.85 3.76 -0.71
N PRO A 36 -11.00 3.37 -1.30
CA PRO A 36 -12.15 2.89 -0.53
C PRO A 36 -11.90 1.54 0.17
N ASN A 37 -10.89 0.77 -0.25
CA ASN A 37 -10.53 -0.49 0.41
C ASN A 37 -9.88 -0.27 1.79
N LEU A 38 -9.34 0.92 2.04
CA LEU A 38 -8.54 1.21 3.23
C LEU A 38 -9.05 2.42 4.01
N THR A 39 -9.78 3.32 3.35
CA THR A 39 -10.30 4.55 3.95
C THR A 39 -11.65 4.31 4.62
N ASN A 40 -11.81 4.76 5.87
CA ASN A 40 -13.04 4.57 6.67
C ASN A 40 -13.48 3.11 6.87
N THR A 41 -12.63 2.11 6.59
CA THR A 41 -12.98 0.70 6.78
C THR A 41 -12.83 0.26 8.23
N ARG A 42 -11.61 0.35 8.78
CA ARG A 42 -11.29 0.01 10.18
C ARG A 42 -11.11 1.22 11.08
N PHE A 43 -10.63 2.34 10.51
CA PHE A 43 -10.34 3.57 11.22
C PHE A 43 -10.98 4.75 10.51
N LYS A 44 -11.37 5.79 11.25
CA LYS A 44 -11.94 7.01 10.67
C LYS A 44 -10.89 7.77 9.86
N GLY A 45 -11.25 8.17 8.65
CA GLY A 45 -10.40 8.86 7.70
C GLY A 45 -9.45 7.91 6.96
N ASN A 46 -8.35 8.47 6.46
CA ASN A 46 -7.31 7.78 5.72
C ASN A 46 -5.95 7.87 6.46
N PRO A 47 -5.81 7.21 7.63
CA PRO A 47 -4.59 7.33 8.43
C PRO A 47 -3.37 6.74 7.73
N THR A 48 -3.57 5.72 6.89
CA THR A 48 -2.51 5.10 6.07
C THR A 48 -2.16 5.93 4.84
N ARG A 49 -2.91 6.98 4.52
CA ARG A 49 -2.75 7.83 3.33
C ARG A 49 -2.76 7.03 2.04
N SER A 50 -3.67 6.06 1.95
CA SER A 50 -3.84 5.19 0.79
C SER A 50 -4.70 5.87 -0.28
N TYR A 51 -4.20 5.94 -1.51
CA TYR A 51 -4.87 6.60 -2.63
C TYR A 51 -4.96 5.68 -3.84
N ARG A 52 -5.91 5.94 -4.73
CA ARG A 52 -6.02 5.31 -6.06
C ARG A 52 -6.24 6.34 -7.16
N THR A 53 -5.85 5.99 -8.38
CA THR A 53 -6.06 6.80 -9.58
C THR A 53 -6.23 5.90 -10.80
N SER A 54 -7.10 6.32 -11.74
CA SER A 54 -7.21 5.73 -13.08
C SER A 54 -6.31 6.43 -14.10
N GLU A 55 -5.75 7.59 -13.74
CA GLU A 55 -4.81 8.34 -14.57
C GLU A 55 -3.40 7.74 -14.45
N PRO A 56 -2.54 7.92 -15.47
CA PRO A 56 -1.17 7.43 -15.38
C PRO A 56 -0.39 8.01 -14.20
N ILE A 57 0.55 7.23 -13.69
CA ILE A 57 1.54 7.68 -12.69
C ILE A 57 2.93 7.64 -13.30
N ARG A 58 3.76 8.63 -12.96
CA ARG A 58 5.17 8.68 -13.36
C ARG A 58 6.03 8.14 -12.23
N VAL A 59 6.86 7.14 -12.51
CA VAL A 59 7.89 6.68 -11.56
C VAL A 59 9.03 7.67 -11.55
N VAL A 60 9.35 8.21 -10.37
CA VAL A 60 10.42 9.20 -10.18
C VAL A 60 11.71 8.52 -9.69
N SER A 61 11.58 7.55 -8.79
CA SER A 61 12.71 6.81 -8.24
C SER A 61 12.27 5.47 -7.64
N GLU A 62 13.23 4.58 -7.42
CA GLU A 62 13.06 3.37 -6.62
C GLU A 62 13.64 3.61 -5.21
N VAL A 63 12.86 3.28 -4.19
CA VAL A 63 13.29 3.33 -2.79
C VAL A 63 13.96 2.00 -2.48
N THR A 64 15.27 2.03 -2.25
CA THR A 64 16.08 0.83 -1.95
C THR A 64 16.44 0.70 -0.47
N ASP A 65 16.37 1.78 0.28
CA ASP A 65 16.64 1.83 1.72
C ASP A 65 15.33 1.69 2.51
N TRP A 66 14.78 0.48 2.51
CA TRP A 66 13.59 0.14 3.29
C TRP A 66 13.76 -1.23 3.93
N GLU A 67 13.25 -1.38 5.14
CA GLU A 67 13.32 -2.64 5.86
C GLU A 67 12.06 -3.46 5.55
N PRO A 68 12.21 -4.69 5.00
CA PRO A 68 11.07 -5.56 4.79
C PRO A 68 10.51 -6.06 6.12
N HIS A 69 9.25 -6.46 6.10
CA HIS A 69 8.67 -7.14 7.25
C HIS A 69 9.36 -8.48 7.49
N ALA A 70 9.43 -8.90 8.76
CA ALA A 70 9.94 -10.21 9.12
C ALA A 70 9.16 -11.33 8.39
N PRO A 71 9.83 -12.42 7.96
CA PRO A 71 9.19 -13.49 7.19
C PRO A 71 7.94 -14.08 7.84
N GLU A 72 7.91 -14.16 9.17
CA GLU A 72 6.77 -14.68 9.94
C GLU A 72 5.55 -13.75 9.85
N VAL A 73 5.79 -12.43 9.86
CA VAL A 73 4.75 -11.42 9.70
C VAL A 73 4.18 -11.49 8.28
N LEU A 74 5.05 -11.59 7.27
CA LEU A 74 4.63 -11.76 5.88
C LEU A 74 3.79 -13.04 5.69
N GLN A 75 4.20 -14.15 6.31
CA GLN A 75 3.44 -15.40 6.25
C GLN A 75 2.07 -15.26 6.91
N HIS A 76 1.99 -14.61 8.07
CA HIS A 76 0.73 -14.34 8.73
C HIS A 76 -0.20 -13.46 7.88
N MET A 77 0.32 -12.39 7.26
CA MET A 77 -0.45 -11.52 6.36
C MET A 77 -0.99 -12.28 5.15
N ARG A 78 -0.16 -13.09 4.48
CA ARG A 78 -0.58 -13.92 3.35
C ARG A 78 -1.63 -14.97 3.75
N GLY A 79 -1.46 -15.58 4.93
CA GLY A 79 -2.43 -16.52 5.48
C GLY A 79 -3.80 -15.88 5.77
N HIS A 80 -3.80 -14.64 6.27
CA HIS A 80 -5.03 -13.88 6.50
C HIS A 80 -5.75 -13.53 5.19
N LEU A 81 -5.01 -13.09 4.17
CA LEU A 81 -5.58 -12.81 2.83
C LEU A 81 -6.22 -14.06 2.22
N ALA A 82 -5.58 -15.23 2.33
CA ALA A 82 -6.14 -16.49 1.85
C ALA A 82 -7.42 -16.92 2.59
N GLU A 83 -7.56 -16.56 3.87
CA GLU A 83 -8.79 -16.79 4.61
C GLU A 83 -9.91 -15.83 4.17
N LEU A 84 -9.60 -14.55 3.93
CA LEU A 84 -10.58 -13.59 3.40
C LEU A 84 -11.09 -14.02 2.02
N GLU A 85 -10.21 -14.53 1.16
CA GLU A 85 -10.59 -15.10 -0.15
C GLU A 85 -11.52 -16.31 0.00
N ARG A 86 -11.25 -17.22 0.94
CA ARG A 86 -12.15 -18.35 1.25
C ARG A 86 -13.54 -17.91 1.73
N GLN A 87 -13.61 -16.75 2.39
CA GLN A 87 -14.86 -16.16 2.88
C GLN A 87 -15.59 -15.33 1.80
N GLY A 88 -15.01 -15.19 0.60
CA GLY A 88 -15.57 -14.40 -0.50
C GLY A 88 -15.49 -12.89 -0.26
N ILE A 89 -14.59 -12.44 0.61
CA ILE A 89 -14.33 -11.02 0.86
C ILE A 89 -13.23 -10.58 -0.12
N GLU A 90 -13.63 -9.90 -1.19
CA GLU A 90 -12.71 -9.38 -2.21
C GLU A 90 -12.55 -7.86 -2.08
N ALA A 91 -11.39 -7.36 -2.52
CA ALA A 91 -11.17 -5.93 -2.68
C ALA A 91 -12.06 -5.38 -3.80
N ILE A 92 -12.56 -4.16 -3.61
CA ILE A 92 -13.35 -3.45 -4.62
C ILE A 92 -12.38 -2.99 -5.72
N ASN A 93 -12.57 -3.55 -6.93
CA ASN A 93 -11.84 -3.19 -8.14
C ASN A 93 -12.81 -2.50 -9.11
N GLU A 94 -12.99 -1.19 -8.95
CA GLU A 94 -13.76 -0.33 -9.88
C GLU A 94 -12.84 0.70 -10.52
#